data_AF-A0A2S7NZT5-F1
#
_entry.id   AF-A0A2S7NZT5-F1
#
_cell.length_a   1.000
_cell.length_b   1.000
_cell.length_c   1.000
_cell.angle_alpha   90.00
_cell.angle_beta   90.00
_cell.angle_gamma   90.00
#
_symmetry.space_group_name_H-M   'P 1'
#
loop_
_entity.id
_entity.type
_entity.pdbx_description
1 polymer ?
#
loop_
_entity_poly.entity_id
_entity_poly.type
_entity_poly.pdbx_seq_one_letter_code
_entity_poly.pdbx_strand_id
1 'polypeptide(L)'
;MQYSTLFVSLLLSAAVTAQTAPKGDEQTCKEMLKLNAVVQLANNQTKLDAITRMNATKIQEIQAQASQASTKLTQLQSNQTLMTTCAVIDAEIMTNSSCTQQFILQKFVDFAANDTLVTQTVNNDATKVADIELKASMASAKLQQLQSNATLQAACPAVFAADECKMVKALAKFSELATNQTKLDKVAKGNTTRADQIKSAAALAGTQAMMLQANQTLMDSCKQLGISTDATSNKGTTDNNKSTSKSGGVVNGASASALLVGVLAAAVVML
;
A
#
# COMPACT_ATOMS: atom_id res chain seq x y z
N MET A 1 7.83 25.91 -40.58
CA MET A 1 9.17 25.35 -40.87
C MET A 1 10.10 25.74 -39.73
N GLN A 2 10.68 24.73 -39.08
CA GLN A 2 11.91 24.77 -38.27
C GLN A 2 11.98 25.77 -37.11
N TYR A 3 11.68 25.27 -35.90
CA TYR A 3 12.42 25.69 -34.71
C TYR A 3 13.35 24.55 -34.31
N SER A 4 14.65 24.76 -34.53
CA SER A 4 15.74 23.91 -34.08
C SER A 4 15.69 23.74 -32.57
N THR A 5 15.34 22.54 -32.11
CA THR A 5 15.53 22.10 -30.72
C THR A 5 16.95 21.55 -30.56
N LEU A 6 17.91 22.46 -30.37
CA LEU A 6 19.20 22.18 -29.78
C LEU A 6 19.19 22.71 -28.33
N PHE A 7 18.91 21.83 -27.38
CA PHE A 7 19.38 21.95 -25.98
C PHE A 7 19.64 20.51 -25.50
N VAL A 8 20.89 20.05 -25.62
CA VAL A 8 21.83 19.92 -24.49
C VAL A 8 21.18 19.10 -23.36
N SER A 9 21.28 17.77 -23.37
CA SER A 9 22.44 17.05 -22.80
C SER A 9 22.91 17.64 -21.46
N LEU A 10 22.06 17.59 -20.42
CA LEU A 10 22.51 17.58 -19.04
C LEU A 10 22.01 16.28 -18.38
N LEU A 11 22.76 15.20 -18.59
CA LEU A 11 22.78 14.08 -17.67
C LEU A 11 23.41 14.59 -16.37
N LEU A 12 22.60 15.11 -15.45
CA LEU A 12 23.04 15.22 -14.05
C LEU A 12 23.08 13.81 -13.48
N SER A 13 24.26 13.21 -13.54
CA SER A 13 24.71 12.22 -12.57
C SER A 13 24.89 12.92 -11.21
N ALA A 14 23.79 13.43 -10.64
CA ALA A 14 23.75 13.75 -9.23
C ALA A 14 23.70 12.40 -8.51
N ALA A 15 24.87 11.90 -8.11
CA ALA A 15 24.95 11.04 -6.94
C ALA A 15 24.35 11.85 -5.79
N VAL A 16 23.05 11.71 -5.58
CA VAL A 16 22.37 12.20 -4.39
C VAL A 16 22.96 11.39 -3.25
N THR A 17 24.01 11.92 -2.63
CA THR A 17 24.30 11.56 -1.25
C THR A 17 23.04 11.91 -0.50
N ALA A 18 22.28 10.90 -0.09
CA ALA A 18 21.12 11.03 0.76
C ALA A 18 21.57 11.67 2.07
N GLN A 19 21.69 12.99 2.08
CA GLN A 19 21.77 13.79 3.28
C GLN A 19 20.37 13.68 3.88
N THR A 20 20.17 12.66 4.71
CA THR A 20 18.92 12.42 5.41
C THR A 20 18.55 13.73 6.10
N ALA A 21 17.49 14.38 5.62
CA ALA A 21 16.94 15.56 6.25
C ALA A 21 16.76 15.25 7.74
N PRO A 22 17.08 16.18 8.66
CA PRO A 22 16.79 15.96 10.07
C PRO A 22 15.32 15.56 10.19
N LYS A 23 15.00 14.53 10.99
CA LYS A 23 13.65 13.90 11.06
C LYS A 23 12.49 14.88 11.24
N GLY A 24 12.75 16.11 11.69
CA GLY A 24 11.78 17.21 11.72
C GLY A 24 11.34 17.69 10.34
N ASP A 25 12.27 17.89 9.40
CA ASP A 25 11.99 18.43 8.07
C ASP A 25 11.14 17.45 7.25
N GLU A 26 11.43 16.15 7.29
CA GLU A 26 10.63 15.13 6.62
C GLU A 26 9.18 15.11 7.13
N GLN A 27 8.98 15.23 8.44
CA GLN A 27 7.66 15.32 9.05
C GLN A 27 6.93 16.60 8.63
N THR A 28 7.63 17.73 8.61
CA THR A 28 7.08 19.01 8.13
C THR A 28 6.70 18.94 6.65
N CYS A 29 7.53 18.34 5.80
CA CYS A 29 7.19 18.16 4.39
C CYS A 29 5.98 17.23 4.21
N LYS A 30 5.89 16.13 4.94
CA LYS A 30 4.69 15.26 4.96
C LYS A 30 3.45 16.00 5.44
N GLU A 31 3.59 16.89 6.41
CA GLU A 31 2.50 17.74 6.86
C GLU A 31 2.07 18.70 5.76
N MET A 32 3.00 19.39 5.09
CA MET A 32 2.69 20.25 3.95
C MET A 32 1.92 19.51 2.85
N LEU A 33 2.32 18.28 2.52
CA LEU A 33 1.61 17.46 1.54
C LEU A 33 0.19 17.12 1.96
N LYS A 34 -0.02 16.77 3.23
CA LYS A 34 -1.37 16.53 3.78
C LYS A 34 -2.23 17.79 3.72
N LEU A 35 -1.69 18.93 4.15
CA LEU A 35 -2.41 20.20 4.10
C LEU A 35 -2.77 20.55 2.65
N ASN A 36 -1.84 20.38 1.71
CA ASN A 36 -2.06 20.64 0.29
C ASN A 36 -3.14 19.71 -0.29
N ALA A 37 -3.14 18.43 0.10
CA ALA A 37 -4.17 17.48 -0.31
C ALA A 37 -5.57 17.87 0.21
N VAL A 38 -5.69 18.36 1.44
CA VAL A 38 -6.98 18.85 2.00
C VAL A 38 -7.47 20.07 1.22
N VAL A 39 -6.58 21.03 0.92
CA VAL A 39 -6.92 22.22 0.12
C VAL A 39 -7.36 21.83 -1.29
N GLN A 40 -6.62 20.95 -1.96
CA GLN A 40 -6.96 20.44 -3.29
C GLN A 40 -8.29 19.69 -3.30
N LEU A 41 -8.57 18.90 -2.27
CA LEU A 41 -9.84 18.19 -2.14
C LEU A 41 -11.00 19.18 -1.97
N ALA A 42 -10.88 20.17 -1.08
CA ALA A 42 -11.92 21.16 -0.85
C ALA A 42 -12.21 22.02 -2.09
N ASN A 43 -11.19 22.28 -2.92
CA ASN A 43 -11.32 23.02 -4.17
C ASN A 43 -11.88 22.18 -5.34
N ASN A 44 -12.02 20.86 -5.17
CA ASN A 44 -12.61 19.98 -6.17
C ASN A 44 -14.02 19.55 -5.73
N GLN A 45 -15.01 20.39 -6.01
CA GLN A 45 -16.39 20.19 -5.56
C GLN A 45 -16.94 18.79 -5.91
N THR A 46 -16.68 18.29 -7.13
CA THR A 46 -17.14 16.95 -7.54
C THR A 46 -16.55 15.83 -6.69
N LYS A 47 -15.23 15.86 -6.42
CA LYS A 47 -14.60 14.86 -5.54
C LYS A 47 -15.06 15.00 -4.10
N LEU A 48 -15.22 16.23 -3.63
CA LEU A 48 -15.69 16.52 -2.28
C LEU A 48 -17.11 16.00 -2.06
N ASP A 49 -18.02 16.26 -2.99
CA ASP A 49 -19.40 15.78 -2.96
C ASP A 49 -19.47 14.25 -2.99
N ALA A 50 -18.66 13.62 -3.85
CA ALA A 50 -18.57 12.16 -3.94
C ALA A 50 -18.11 11.52 -2.61
N ILE A 51 -17.07 12.08 -1.97
CA ILE A 51 -16.52 11.55 -0.72
C ILE A 51 -17.45 11.82 0.47
N THR A 52 -18.07 13.01 0.51
CA THR A 52 -18.98 13.38 1.60
C THR A 52 -20.39 12.83 1.42
N ARG A 53 -20.69 12.22 0.26
CA ARG A 53 -22.04 11.81 -0.15
C ARG A 53 -23.03 12.98 -0.07
N MET A 54 -22.58 14.14 -0.53
CA MET A 54 -23.33 15.40 -0.49
C MET A 54 -23.79 15.83 0.92
N ASN A 55 -23.12 15.35 1.97
CA ASN A 55 -23.45 15.76 3.32
C ASN A 55 -22.93 17.19 3.58
N ALA A 56 -23.86 18.15 3.63
CA ALA A 56 -23.54 19.57 3.76
C ALA A 56 -22.66 19.90 4.98
N THR A 57 -22.91 19.27 6.14
CA THR A 57 -22.11 19.50 7.35
C THR A 57 -20.67 19.04 7.16
N LYS A 58 -20.45 17.86 6.59
CA LYS A 58 -19.09 17.35 6.29
C LYS A 58 -18.37 18.20 5.25
N ILE A 59 -19.10 18.69 4.24
CA ILE A 59 -18.56 19.62 3.23
C ILE A 59 -18.05 20.88 3.93
N GLN A 60 -18.87 21.49 4.79
CA GLN A 60 -18.49 22.69 5.55
C GLN A 60 -17.29 22.43 6.48
N GLU A 61 -17.25 21.29 7.17
CA GLU A 61 -16.11 20.90 8.01
C GLU A 61 -14.82 20.80 7.20
N ILE A 62 -14.85 20.15 6.02
CA ILE A 62 -13.67 20.01 5.17
C ILE A 62 -13.25 21.38 4.59
N GLN A 63 -14.18 22.23 4.20
CA GLN A 63 -13.89 23.59 3.73
C GLN A 63 -13.26 24.46 4.84
N ALA A 64 -13.74 24.33 6.08
CA ALA A 64 -13.14 25.00 7.23
C ALA A 64 -11.72 24.49 7.51
N GLN A 65 -11.51 23.18 7.48
CA GLN A 65 -10.18 22.56 7.61
C GLN A 65 -9.24 23.00 6.49
N ALA A 66 -9.72 23.07 5.24
CA ALA A 66 -8.94 23.56 4.11
C ALA A 66 -8.54 25.03 4.27
N SER A 67 -9.41 25.87 4.83
CA SER A 67 -9.09 27.26 5.13
C SER A 67 -7.96 27.38 6.16
N GLN A 68 -8.03 26.60 7.25
CA GLN A 68 -6.95 26.53 8.25
C GLN A 68 -5.65 25.97 7.66
N ALA A 69 -5.77 24.93 6.83
CA ALA A 69 -4.65 24.30 6.15
C ALA A 69 -3.95 25.25 5.17
N SER A 70 -4.72 26.09 4.46
CA SER A 70 -4.20 27.12 3.55
C SER A 70 -3.35 28.16 4.29
N THR A 71 -3.81 28.64 5.45
CA THR A 71 -3.03 29.55 6.29
C THR A 71 -1.73 28.91 6.76
N LYS A 72 -1.80 27.66 7.24
CA LYS A 72 -0.61 26.94 7.71
C LYS A 72 0.37 26.62 6.58
N LEU A 73 -0.13 26.27 5.39
CA LEU A 73 0.69 26.10 4.19
C LEU A 73 1.44 27.38 3.85
N THR A 74 0.75 28.52 3.82
CA THR A 74 1.37 29.82 3.51
C THR A 74 2.52 30.12 4.48
N GLN A 75 2.32 29.83 5.77
CA GLN A 75 3.35 29.98 6.79
C GLN A 75 4.56 29.07 6.53
N LEU A 76 4.33 27.77 6.27
CA LEU A 76 5.41 26.81 6.01
C LEU A 76 6.16 27.10 4.70
N GLN A 77 5.45 27.54 3.67
CA GLN A 77 5.99 27.89 2.35
C GLN A 77 6.90 29.13 2.38
N SER A 78 6.81 29.96 3.42
CA SER A 78 7.70 31.13 3.58
C SER A 78 9.16 30.75 3.83
N ASN A 79 9.45 29.51 4.23
CA ASN A 79 10.81 29.02 4.42
C ASN A 79 11.34 28.37 3.13
N GLN A 80 12.14 29.12 2.37
CA GLN A 80 12.66 28.69 1.06
C GLN A 80 13.55 27.43 1.15
N THR A 81 14.33 27.29 2.22
CA THR A 81 15.17 26.10 2.44
C THR A 81 14.30 24.87 2.66
N LEU A 82 13.27 24.99 3.50
CA LEU A 82 12.29 23.93 3.71
C LEU A 82 11.58 23.56 2.40
N MET A 83 11.18 24.54 1.59
CA MET A 83 10.53 24.27 0.29
C MET A 83 11.42 23.48 -0.67
N THR A 84 12.72 23.77 -0.69
CA THR A 84 13.68 23.04 -1.53
C THR A 84 13.84 21.60 -1.05
N THR A 85 13.97 21.39 0.27
CA THR A 85 14.01 20.04 0.86
C THR A 85 12.71 19.28 0.61
N CYS A 86 11.56 19.93 0.77
CA CYS A 86 10.25 19.31 0.57
C CYS A 86 9.97 18.95 -0.88
N ALA A 87 10.52 19.66 -1.86
CA ALA A 87 10.35 19.29 -3.27
C ALA A 87 10.97 17.92 -3.59
N VAL A 88 12.14 17.63 -3.01
CA VAL A 88 12.80 16.31 -3.18
C VAL A 88 12.02 15.22 -2.45
N ILE A 89 11.60 15.49 -1.21
CA ILE A 89 10.82 14.54 -0.40
C ILE A 89 9.43 14.28 -1.03
N ASP A 90 8.80 15.31 -1.61
CA ASP A 90 7.53 15.16 -2.33
C ASP A 90 7.69 14.28 -3.57
N ALA A 91 8.74 14.50 -4.37
CA ALA A 91 9.03 13.64 -5.50
C ALA A 91 9.24 12.18 -5.08
N GLU A 92 9.94 11.93 -3.97
CA GLU A 92 10.12 10.60 -3.41
C GLU A 92 8.79 10.00 -2.91
N ILE A 93 8.00 10.75 -2.13
CA ILE A 93 6.70 10.31 -1.61
C ILE A 93 5.73 10.00 -2.75
N MET A 94 5.67 10.84 -3.77
CA MET A 94 4.81 10.65 -4.94
C MET A 94 5.25 9.44 -5.76
N THR A 95 6.55 9.21 -5.90
CA THR A 95 7.10 8.02 -6.55
C THR A 95 6.73 6.77 -5.76
N ASN A 96 7.01 6.75 -4.44
CA ASN A 96 6.68 5.63 -3.57
C ASN A 96 5.17 5.34 -3.55
N SER A 97 4.34 6.37 -3.45
CA SER A 97 2.87 6.25 -3.50
C SER A 97 2.39 5.66 -4.83
N SER A 98 2.95 6.13 -5.95
CA SER A 98 2.60 5.63 -7.28
C SER A 98 3.05 4.18 -7.48
N CYS A 99 4.21 3.81 -6.93
CA CYS A 99 4.68 2.43 -6.93
C CYS A 99 3.81 1.53 -6.04
N THR A 100 3.50 1.93 -4.80
CA THR A 100 2.57 1.19 -3.95
C THR A 100 1.20 1.04 -4.62
N GLN A 101 0.71 2.08 -5.31
CA GLN A 101 -0.52 2.00 -6.08
C GLN A 101 -0.42 0.95 -7.21
N GLN A 102 0.67 0.94 -7.98
CA GLN A 102 0.89 -0.09 -9.00
C GLN A 102 0.89 -1.49 -8.41
N PHE A 103 1.60 -1.68 -7.30
CA PHE A 103 1.66 -2.97 -6.61
C PHE A 103 0.26 -3.45 -6.21
N ILE A 104 -0.54 -2.58 -5.58
CA ILE A 104 -1.92 -2.90 -5.18
C ILE A 104 -2.80 -3.21 -6.40
N LEU A 105 -2.73 -2.39 -7.45
CA LEU A 105 -3.52 -2.59 -8.67
C LEU A 105 -3.14 -3.90 -9.36
N GLN A 106 -1.85 -4.21 -9.48
CA GLN A 106 -1.38 -5.47 -10.06
C GLN A 106 -1.93 -6.67 -9.28
N LYS A 107 -1.78 -6.68 -7.96
CA LYS A 107 -2.28 -7.78 -7.13
C LYS A 107 -3.80 -7.90 -7.18
N PHE A 108 -4.53 -6.79 -7.31
CA PHE A 108 -5.98 -6.80 -7.47
C PHE A 108 -6.41 -7.36 -8.83
N VAL A 109 -5.72 -6.99 -9.92
CA VAL A 109 -5.94 -7.58 -11.25
C VAL A 109 -5.62 -9.08 -11.25
N ASP A 110 -4.52 -9.50 -10.61
CA ASP A 110 -4.15 -10.92 -10.48
C ASP A 110 -5.23 -11.72 -9.73
N PHE A 111 -5.82 -11.13 -8.68
CA PHE A 111 -6.94 -11.72 -7.95
C PHE A 111 -8.19 -11.83 -8.81
N ALA A 112 -8.56 -10.75 -9.49
CA ALA A 112 -9.76 -10.71 -10.32
C ALA A 112 -9.69 -11.67 -11.51
N ALA A 113 -8.48 -11.98 -12.00
CA ALA A 113 -8.26 -12.98 -13.05
C ALA A 113 -8.41 -14.44 -12.57
N ASN A 114 -8.62 -14.68 -11.27
CA ASN A 114 -8.85 -16.01 -10.71
C ASN A 114 -10.34 -16.20 -10.40
N ASP A 115 -11.13 -16.59 -11.40
CA ASP A 115 -12.59 -16.74 -11.32
C ASP A 115 -13.05 -17.60 -10.14
N THR A 116 -12.33 -18.70 -9.85
CA THR A 116 -12.66 -19.59 -8.74
C THR A 116 -12.49 -18.86 -7.41
N LEU A 117 -11.37 -18.17 -7.21
CA LEU A 117 -11.10 -17.44 -5.97
C LEU A 117 -12.05 -16.25 -5.81
N VAL A 118 -12.33 -15.49 -6.86
CA VAL A 118 -13.29 -14.37 -6.84
C VAL A 118 -14.67 -14.88 -6.47
N THR A 119 -15.16 -15.91 -7.16
CA THR A 119 -16.47 -16.51 -6.94
C THR A 119 -16.61 -17.05 -5.51
N GLN A 120 -15.60 -17.77 -5.00
CA GLN A 120 -15.56 -18.22 -3.61
C GLN A 120 -15.57 -17.06 -2.61
N THR A 121 -14.77 -16.02 -2.88
CA THR A 121 -14.65 -14.83 -2.01
C THR A 121 -15.99 -14.11 -1.84
N VAL A 122 -16.81 -14.09 -2.89
CA VAL A 122 -18.13 -13.44 -2.86
C VAL A 122 -19.28 -14.42 -2.66
N ASN A 123 -19.02 -15.66 -2.23
CA ASN A 123 -20.02 -16.70 -1.98
C ASN A 123 -20.92 -16.98 -3.20
N ASN A 124 -20.36 -17.01 -4.40
CA ASN A 124 -21.07 -17.19 -5.67
C ASN A 124 -22.11 -16.10 -5.99
N ASP A 125 -22.01 -14.92 -5.38
CA ASP A 125 -22.83 -13.76 -5.71
C ASP A 125 -22.40 -13.16 -7.06
N ALA A 126 -23.13 -13.50 -8.12
CA ALA A 126 -22.84 -13.07 -9.48
C ALA A 126 -22.78 -11.53 -9.64
N THR A 127 -23.54 -10.77 -8.85
CA THR A 127 -23.52 -9.30 -8.93
C THR A 127 -22.19 -8.76 -8.39
N LYS A 128 -21.67 -9.37 -7.32
CA LYS A 128 -20.36 -9.01 -6.75
C LYS A 128 -19.21 -9.47 -7.62
N VAL A 129 -19.32 -10.62 -8.29
CA VAL A 129 -18.33 -11.05 -9.31
C VAL A 129 -18.24 -9.99 -10.41
N ALA A 130 -19.38 -9.59 -10.99
CA ALA A 130 -19.41 -8.57 -12.04
C ALA A 130 -18.87 -7.20 -11.58
N ASP A 131 -19.14 -6.78 -10.33
CA ASP A 131 -18.57 -5.56 -9.74
C ASP A 131 -17.04 -5.65 -9.58
N ILE A 132 -16.51 -6.82 -9.19
CA ILE A 132 -15.06 -7.07 -9.10
C ILE A 132 -14.43 -7.01 -10.49
N GLU A 133 -15.02 -7.66 -11.50
CA GLU A 133 -14.55 -7.63 -12.89
C GLU A 133 -14.52 -6.20 -13.45
N LEU A 134 -15.59 -5.43 -13.20
CA LEU A 134 -15.65 -4.02 -13.62
C LEU A 134 -14.53 -3.19 -12.98
N LYS A 135 -14.34 -3.33 -11.65
CA LYS A 135 -13.26 -2.65 -10.94
C LYS A 135 -11.88 -3.12 -11.41
N ALA A 136 -11.72 -4.39 -11.73
CA ALA A 136 -10.47 -4.96 -12.22
C ALA A 136 -10.11 -4.40 -13.61
N SER A 137 -11.10 -4.21 -14.48
CA SER A 137 -10.91 -3.52 -15.77
C SER A 137 -10.43 -2.08 -15.57
N MET A 138 -11.06 -1.32 -14.66
CA MET A 138 -10.61 0.04 -14.33
C MET A 138 -9.20 0.04 -13.71
N ALA A 139 -8.91 -0.91 -12.83
CA ALA A 139 -7.60 -1.08 -12.20
C ALA A 139 -6.53 -1.41 -13.23
N SER A 140 -6.83 -2.28 -14.20
CA SER A 140 -5.95 -2.65 -15.31
C SER A 140 -5.63 -1.44 -16.19
N ALA A 141 -6.63 -0.65 -16.57
CA ALA A 141 -6.42 0.59 -17.33
C ALA A 141 -5.52 1.58 -16.56
N LYS A 142 -5.75 1.74 -15.25
CA LYS A 142 -4.92 2.60 -14.40
C LYS A 142 -3.49 2.07 -14.24
N LEU A 143 -3.34 0.76 -14.11
CA LEU A 143 -2.05 0.10 -14.01
C LEU A 143 -1.24 0.30 -15.29
N GLN A 144 -1.84 0.12 -16.47
CA GLN A 144 -1.21 0.40 -17.76
C GLN A 144 -0.76 1.86 -17.86
N GLN A 145 -1.58 2.81 -17.40
CA GLN A 145 -1.20 4.22 -17.34
C GLN A 145 0.07 4.44 -16.49
N LEU A 146 0.15 3.82 -15.31
CA LEU A 146 1.33 3.95 -14.43
C LEU A 146 2.56 3.21 -15.00
N GLN A 147 2.34 2.07 -15.66
CA GLN A 147 3.39 1.27 -16.32
C GLN A 147 4.02 1.98 -17.52
N SER A 148 3.28 2.88 -18.18
CA SER A 148 3.81 3.68 -19.29
C SER A 148 4.88 4.71 -18.88
N ASN A 149 5.01 5.03 -17.59
CA ASN A 149 6.01 5.97 -17.10
C ASN A 149 7.33 5.25 -16.79
N ALA A 150 8.29 5.32 -17.72
CA ALA A 150 9.58 4.64 -17.61
C ALA A 150 10.40 5.04 -16.36
N THR A 151 10.39 6.32 -15.98
CA THR A 151 11.08 6.81 -14.78
C THR A 151 10.49 6.19 -13.52
N LEU A 152 9.16 6.10 -13.45
CA LEU A 152 8.47 5.44 -12.36
C LEU A 152 8.79 3.94 -12.32
N GLN A 153 8.79 3.26 -13.47
CA GLN A 153 9.15 1.83 -13.55
C GLN A 153 10.57 1.55 -13.06
N ALA A 154 11.52 2.44 -13.33
CA ALA A 154 12.89 2.30 -12.83
C ALA A 154 12.98 2.45 -11.30
N ALA A 155 12.09 3.22 -10.67
CA ALA A 155 12.09 3.47 -9.23
C ALA A 155 11.30 2.43 -8.40
N CYS A 156 10.31 1.77 -8.99
CA CYS A 156 9.40 0.88 -8.26
C CYS A 156 9.96 -0.44 -7.71
N PRO A 157 11.03 -1.07 -8.23
CA PRO A 157 11.46 -2.39 -7.74
C PRO A 157 11.72 -2.45 -6.23
N ALA A 158 12.40 -1.44 -5.67
CA ALA A 158 12.66 -1.37 -4.23
C ALA A 158 11.37 -1.20 -3.40
N VAL A 159 10.43 -0.41 -3.91
CA VAL A 159 9.12 -0.18 -3.26
C VAL A 159 8.27 -1.45 -3.29
N PHE A 160 8.27 -2.18 -4.40
CA PHE A 160 7.55 -3.44 -4.53
C PHE A 160 8.07 -4.48 -3.54
N ALA A 161 9.39 -4.64 -3.44
CA ALA A 161 10.00 -5.52 -2.45
C ALA A 161 9.58 -5.13 -1.02
N ALA A 162 9.62 -3.83 -0.69
CA ALA A 162 9.18 -3.35 0.61
C ALA A 162 7.68 -3.61 0.87
N ASP A 163 6.82 -3.44 -0.13
CA ASP A 163 5.38 -3.66 0.00
C ASP A 163 5.01 -5.15 0.06
N GLU A 164 5.75 -6.03 -0.63
CA GLU A 164 5.64 -7.48 -0.44
C GLU A 164 5.99 -7.88 0.99
N CYS A 165 7.07 -7.34 1.55
CA CYS A 165 7.44 -7.57 2.94
C CYS A 165 6.39 -7.06 3.93
N LYS A 166 5.82 -5.88 3.70
CA LYS A 166 4.71 -5.34 4.52
C LYS A 166 3.47 -6.20 4.41
N MET A 167 3.17 -6.74 3.23
CA MET A 167 2.04 -7.63 3.00
C MET A 167 2.21 -8.94 3.77
N VAL A 168 3.38 -9.59 3.70
CA VAL A 168 3.69 -10.79 4.52
C VAL A 168 3.44 -10.51 6.00
N LYS A 169 3.98 -9.39 6.49
CA LYS A 169 3.79 -8.96 7.87
C LYS A 169 2.31 -8.72 8.23
N ALA A 170 1.55 -8.11 7.32
CA ALA A 170 0.12 -7.86 7.51
C ALA A 170 -0.67 -9.18 7.58
N LEU A 171 -0.39 -10.13 6.70
CA LEU A 171 -0.99 -11.46 6.69
C LEU A 171 -0.66 -12.23 7.98
N ALA A 172 0.61 -12.21 8.41
CA ALA A 172 1.03 -12.83 9.66
C ALA A 172 0.30 -12.24 10.88
N LYS A 173 0.18 -10.90 10.95
CA LYS A 173 -0.59 -10.22 12.00
C LYS A 173 -2.09 -10.52 11.95
N PHE A 174 -2.65 -10.65 10.75
CA PHE A 174 -4.05 -11.01 10.59
C PHE A 174 -4.32 -12.46 11.03
N SER A 175 -3.39 -13.37 10.75
CA SER A 175 -3.41 -14.73 11.31
C SER A 175 -3.39 -14.71 12.84
N GLU A 176 -2.55 -13.87 13.45
CA GLU A 176 -2.48 -13.73 14.92
C GLU A 176 -3.78 -13.19 15.51
N LEU A 177 -4.45 -12.23 14.83
CA LEU A 177 -5.73 -11.67 15.27
C LEU A 177 -6.76 -12.76 15.54
N ALA A 178 -6.87 -13.77 14.67
CA ALA A 178 -7.84 -14.86 14.83
C ALA A 178 -7.51 -15.83 15.96
N THR A 179 -6.23 -15.94 16.35
CA THR A 179 -5.80 -16.76 17.49
C THR A 179 -6.00 -16.06 18.84
N ASN A 180 -6.13 -14.73 18.83
CA ASN A 180 -6.39 -13.94 20.03
C ASN A 180 -7.89 -13.72 20.21
N GLN A 181 -8.54 -14.59 21.00
CA GLN A 181 -9.99 -14.57 21.20
C GLN A 181 -10.52 -13.20 21.66
N THR A 182 -9.82 -12.49 22.56
CA THR A 182 -10.24 -11.16 23.02
C THR A 182 -10.21 -10.10 21.91
N LYS A 183 -9.14 -10.07 21.09
CA LYS A 183 -9.07 -9.15 19.94
C LYS A 183 -10.13 -9.52 18.90
N LEU A 184 -10.30 -10.81 18.64
CA LEU A 184 -11.30 -11.33 17.71
C LEU A 184 -12.72 -10.94 18.14
N ASP A 185 -13.09 -11.16 19.40
CA ASP A 185 -14.42 -10.82 19.94
C ASP A 185 -14.70 -9.32 19.84
N LYS A 186 -13.67 -8.48 20.06
CA LYS A 186 -13.76 -7.03 19.90
C LYS A 186 -14.02 -6.62 18.44
N VAL A 187 -13.35 -7.27 17.48
CA VAL A 187 -13.53 -6.99 16.05
C VAL A 187 -14.86 -7.56 15.54
N ALA A 188 -15.24 -8.75 16.01
CA ALA A 188 -16.49 -9.41 15.67
C ALA A 188 -17.71 -8.80 16.38
N LYS A 189 -17.50 -7.93 17.38
CA LYS A 189 -18.55 -7.30 18.20
C LYS A 189 -19.51 -8.33 18.81
N GLY A 190 -18.96 -9.48 19.24
CA GLY A 190 -19.73 -10.60 19.77
C GLY A 190 -20.57 -11.38 18.75
N ASN A 191 -20.50 -11.08 17.45
CA ASN A 191 -21.18 -11.85 16.42
C ASN A 191 -20.36 -13.10 16.07
N THR A 192 -20.88 -14.28 16.41
CA THR A 192 -20.20 -15.57 16.22
C THR A 192 -19.95 -15.90 14.75
N THR A 193 -20.92 -15.66 13.87
CA THR A 193 -20.76 -15.85 12.42
C THR A 193 -19.62 -15.00 11.85
N ARG A 194 -19.54 -13.73 12.26
CA ARG A 194 -18.45 -12.83 11.87
C ARG A 194 -17.11 -13.29 12.43
N ALA A 195 -17.08 -13.79 13.67
CA ALA A 195 -15.86 -14.33 14.27
C ALA A 195 -15.35 -15.57 13.49
N ASP A 196 -16.25 -16.47 13.09
CA ASP A 196 -15.90 -17.67 12.31
C ASP A 196 -15.41 -17.32 10.90
N GLN A 197 -16.03 -16.32 10.27
CA GLN A 197 -15.57 -15.77 9.00
C GLN A 197 -14.16 -15.17 9.10
N ILE A 198 -13.88 -14.38 10.15
CA ILE A 198 -12.55 -13.83 10.40
C ILE A 198 -11.54 -14.96 10.66
N LYS A 199 -11.89 -16.00 11.42
CA LYS A 199 -11.02 -17.16 11.65
C LYS A 199 -10.69 -17.89 10.36
N SER A 200 -11.67 -18.12 9.49
CA SER A 200 -11.46 -18.75 8.18
C SER A 200 -10.53 -17.90 7.30
N ALA A 201 -10.81 -16.61 7.17
CA ALA A 201 -9.96 -15.69 6.40
C ALA A 201 -8.53 -15.62 6.96
N ALA A 202 -8.39 -15.60 8.28
CA ALA A 202 -7.09 -15.56 8.95
C ALA A 202 -6.29 -16.87 8.78
N ALA A 203 -6.95 -18.02 8.73
CA ALA A 203 -6.29 -19.30 8.43
C ALA A 203 -5.74 -19.33 6.99
N LEU A 204 -6.48 -18.80 6.02
CA LEU A 204 -5.99 -18.60 4.65
C LEU A 204 -4.80 -17.63 4.63
N ALA A 205 -4.91 -16.50 5.34
CA ALA A 205 -3.83 -15.51 5.45
C ALA A 205 -2.56 -16.12 6.07
N GLY A 206 -2.71 -16.95 7.10
CA GLY A 206 -1.61 -17.66 7.74
C GLY A 206 -0.92 -18.63 6.79
N THR A 207 -1.70 -19.43 6.06
CA THR A 207 -1.17 -20.34 5.01
C THR A 207 -0.37 -19.57 3.97
N GLN A 208 -0.89 -18.42 3.56
CA GLN A 208 -0.23 -17.58 2.58
C GLN A 208 1.01 -16.87 3.09
N ALA A 209 0.96 -16.35 4.32
CA ALA A 209 2.13 -15.79 4.98
C ALA A 209 3.24 -16.85 5.05
N MET A 210 2.92 -18.10 5.39
CA MET A 210 3.88 -19.20 5.40
C MET A 210 4.47 -19.50 4.02
N MET A 211 3.65 -19.51 2.96
CA MET A 211 4.15 -19.70 1.59
C MET A 211 5.11 -18.58 1.17
N LEU A 212 4.82 -17.33 1.52
CA LEU A 212 5.71 -16.20 1.22
C LEU A 212 6.96 -16.21 2.11
N GLN A 213 6.83 -16.59 3.37
CA GLN A 213 7.97 -16.73 4.29
C GLN A 213 8.91 -17.88 3.88
N ALA A 214 8.40 -18.90 3.20
CA ALA A 214 9.22 -19.96 2.62
C ALA A 214 10.06 -19.48 1.41
N ASN A 215 9.73 -18.33 0.81
CA ASN A 215 10.55 -17.73 -0.24
C ASN A 215 11.78 -17.02 0.38
N GLN A 216 12.91 -17.72 0.38
CA GLN A 216 14.16 -17.25 1.00
C GLN A 216 14.62 -15.90 0.42
N THR A 217 14.54 -15.72 -0.90
CA THR A 217 14.93 -14.46 -1.57
C THR A 217 14.08 -13.28 -1.09
N LEU A 218 12.77 -13.49 -0.93
CA LEU A 218 11.86 -12.48 -0.38
C LEU A 218 12.22 -12.18 1.09
N MET A 219 12.44 -13.20 1.91
CA MET A 219 12.79 -13.00 3.33
C MET A 219 14.14 -12.31 3.53
N ASP A 220 15.12 -12.62 2.71
CA ASP A 220 16.41 -11.92 2.74
C ASP A 220 16.26 -10.46 2.32
N SER A 221 15.44 -10.18 1.30
CA SER A 221 15.07 -8.81 0.92
C SER A 221 14.37 -8.08 2.07
N CYS A 222 13.42 -8.72 2.76
CA CYS A 222 12.74 -8.12 3.92
C CYS A 222 13.70 -7.80 5.07
N LYS A 223 14.65 -8.70 5.35
CA LYS A 223 15.70 -8.46 6.35
C LYS A 223 16.61 -7.30 5.97
N GLN A 224 17.04 -7.23 4.71
CA GLN A 224 17.86 -6.13 4.20
C GLN A 224 17.14 -4.78 4.30
N LEU A 225 15.82 -4.77 4.11
CA LEU A 225 14.97 -3.60 4.28
C LEU A 225 14.62 -3.29 5.76
N GLY A 226 15.09 -4.10 6.72
CA GLY A 226 14.78 -3.95 8.14
C GLY A 226 13.32 -4.23 8.51
N ILE A 227 12.58 -4.92 7.63
CA ILE A 227 11.17 -5.26 7.84
C ILE A 227 11.08 -6.67 8.43
N SER A 228 10.91 -6.77 9.75
CA SER A 228 10.58 -8.06 10.38
C SER A 228 9.19 -8.51 9.95
N THR A 229 9.13 -9.71 9.36
CA THR A 229 7.94 -10.42 8.88
C THR A 229 7.35 -11.38 9.93
N ASP A 230 7.97 -11.46 11.10
CA ASP A 230 7.48 -12.29 12.20
C ASP A 230 6.25 -11.65 12.84
N ALA A 231 5.24 -12.47 13.16
CA ALA A 231 4.06 -12.02 13.90
C ALA A 231 4.43 -11.55 15.31
N THR A 232 5.45 -12.15 15.91
CA THR A 232 5.90 -11.87 17.28
C THR A 232 6.91 -10.73 17.31
N SER A 233 6.43 -9.50 17.30
CA SER A 233 7.25 -8.37 17.75
C SER A 233 7.25 -8.31 19.28
N ASN A 234 7.94 -9.25 19.93
CA ASN A 234 8.47 -8.96 21.27
C ASN A 234 9.90 -8.47 21.10
N LYS A 235 10.13 -7.23 21.53
CA LYS A 235 11.39 -6.52 21.40
C LYS A 235 12.41 -7.15 22.37
N GLY A 236 13.48 -7.71 21.83
CA GLY A 236 14.70 -8.06 22.56
C GLY A 236 14.98 -9.56 22.65
N THR A 237 15.97 -10.03 21.91
CA THR A 237 17.29 -10.43 22.47
C THR A 237 18.18 -10.93 21.32
N THR A 238 19.42 -10.50 21.37
CA THR A 238 20.55 -10.89 20.54
C THR A 238 20.85 -12.39 20.66
N ASP A 239 21.31 -12.97 19.53
CA ASP A 239 22.24 -14.10 19.38
C ASP A 239 21.80 -15.57 19.18
N ASN A 240 22.43 -16.08 18.11
CA ASN A 240 23.08 -17.39 17.89
C ASN A 240 22.27 -18.64 17.49
N ASN A 241 22.32 -18.89 16.18
CA ASN A 241 22.80 -20.12 15.55
C ASN A 241 22.13 -21.46 15.91
N LYS A 242 21.38 -22.04 14.96
CA LYS A 242 21.65 -23.40 14.43
C LYS A 242 20.75 -23.72 13.23
N SER A 243 21.37 -23.84 12.07
CA SER A 243 20.82 -24.45 10.87
C SER A 243 20.30 -25.86 11.14
N THR A 244 19.08 -26.17 10.70
CA THR A 244 18.75 -27.53 10.27
C THR A 244 17.80 -27.45 9.08
N SER A 245 18.36 -27.58 7.88
CA SER A 245 17.62 -27.80 6.64
C SER A 245 16.83 -29.10 6.74
N LYS A 246 15.54 -29.06 6.37
CA LYS A 246 14.85 -30.23 5.80
C LYS A 246 14.19 -29.81 4.50
N SER A 247 14.69 -30.45 3.45
CA SER A 247 14.17 -30.50 2.09
C SER A 247 12.71 -30.97 2.05
N GLY A 248 11.91 -30.41 1.15
CA GLY A 248 10.60 -30.96 0.79
C GLY A 248 9.76 -30.05 -0.10
N GLY A 249 9.93 -30.15 -1.42
CA GLY A 249 8.92 -29.77 -2.41
C GLY A 249 9.17 -28.44 -3.13
N VAL A 250 9.81 -28.52 -4.30
CA VAL A 250 9.70 -27.48 -5.33
C VAL A 250 8.24 -27.42 -5.78
N VAL A 251 7.48 -26.47 -5.27
CA VAL A 251 6.17 -26.12 -5.83
C VAL A 251 6.39 -25.29 -7.10
N ASN A 252 6.05 -25.89 -8.23
CA ASN A 252 6.04 -25.24 -9.53
C ASN A 252 5.19 -23.96 -9.49
N GLY A 253 5.87 -22.80 -9.48
CA GLY A 253 5.65 -21.58 -10.30
C GLY A 253 4.26 -21.11 -10.75
N ALA A 254 3.15 -21.59 -10.19
CA ALA A 254 1.81 -21.08 -10.50
C ALA A 254 1.31 -20.18 -9.36
N SER A 255 1.49 -18.87 -9.56
CA SER A 255 0.70 -17.75 -9.01
C SER A 255 0.25 -17.80 -7.53
N ALA A 256 1.20 -17.96 -6.60
CA ALA A 256 0.98 -17.62 -5.18
C ALA A 256 0.51 -16.15 -4.97
N SER A 257 0.68 -15.30 -6.00
CA SER A 257 0.28 -13.90 -6.04
C SER A 257 -1.24 -13.66 -6.03
N ALA A 258 -2.04 -14.53 -6.67
CA ALA A 258 -3.47 -14.28 -6.86
C ALA A 258 -4.30 -14.47 -5.57
N LEU A 259 -3.84 -15.36 -4.68
CA LEU A 259 -4.46 -15.59 -3.38
C LEU A 259 -4.36 -14.35 -2.46
N LEU A 260 -3.40 -13.44 -2.70
CA LEU A 260 -2.99 -12.38 -1.75
C LEU A 260 -4.08 -11.34 -1.51
N VAL A 261 -4.78 -10.95 -2.58
CA VAL A 261 -5.82 -9.93 -2.49
C VAL A 261 -7.16 -10.54 -2.15
N GLY A 262 -7.40 -11.81 -2.48
CA GLY A 262 -8.65 -12.47 -2.09
C GLY A 262 -8.85 -12.53 -0.58
N VAL A 263 -7.79 -12.81 0.18
CA VAL A 263 -7.86 -12.88 1.65
C VAL A 263 -8.01 -11.49 2.29
N LEU A 264 -7.30 -10.49 1.78
CA LEU A 264 -7.41 -9.10 2.25
C LEU A 264 -8.74 -8.45 1.84
N ALA A 265 -9.23 -8.71 0.63
CA ALA A 265 -10.52 -8.25 0.14
C ALA A 265 -11.67 -8.94 0.89
N ALA A 266 -11.58 -10.24 1.14
CA ALA A 266 -12.51 -10.96 2.01
C ALA A 266 -12.54 -10.34 3.42
N ALA A 267 -11.38 -10.07 4.01
CA ALA A 267 -11.28 -9.43 5.32
C ALA A 267 -11.87 -8.00 5.33
N VAL A 268 -11.67 -7.21 4.28
CA VAL A 268 -12.20 -5.83 4.18
C VAL A 268 -13.70 -5.81 3.89
N VAL A 269 -14.23 -6.74 3.07
CA VAL A 269 -15.67 -6.86 2.79
C VAL A 269 -16.43 -7.38 4.03
N MET A 270 -15.79 -8.13 4.91
CA MET A 270 -16.37 -8.66 6.15
C MET A 270 -16.27 -7.68 7.35
N LEU A 271 -15.47 -6.61 7.25
CA LEU A 271 -15.27 -5.62 8.33
C LEU A 271 -16.33 -4.51 8.31
#